data_AF-A0A1R1S7Z4-F1
#
_entry.id   AF-A0A1R1S7Z4-F1
#
_cell.length_a   1.000
_cell.length_b   1.000
_cell.length_c   1.000
_cell.angle_alpha   90.00
_cell.angle_beta   90.00
_cell.angle_gamma   90.00
#
_symmetry.space_group_name_H-M   'P 1'
#
loop_
_entity.id
_entity.type
_entity.pdbx_description
1 polymer ?
#
loop_
_entity_poly.entity_id
_entity_poly.type
_entity_poly.pdbx_seq_one_letter_code
_entity_poly.pdbx_strand_id
1 'polypeptide(L)'
;MTIYVDEIRDYTLIAKARRLRHTHWSHLTADTEEELHEFAKRLGLRRSWFQKKSDRDYRWHYDIVPSKRAAAVRMGAVEIDRHGVVALMDARRAAAGLESGDAVFQRVLDKAAAAGEVSEVGPRCGNNPNVKLSEGDRTAVDEFMAYLRERRAGEAS
;
A
#
# COMPACT_ATOMS: atom_id res chain seq x y z
N MET A 1 14.70 16.91 -2.71
CA MET A 1 15.32 15.66 -3.15
C MET A 1 15.25 14.65 -2.03
N THR A 2 14.11 13.97 -1.95
CA THR A 2 13.88 12.97 -0.91
C THR A 2 13.68 11.62 -1.59
N ILE A 3 14.52 10.66 -1.23
CA ILE A 3 14.37 9.28 -1.63
C ILE A 3 13.70 8.56 -0.48
N TYR A 4 12.64 7.82 -0.77
CA TYR A 4 11.89 7.08 0.22
C TYR A 4 12.06 5.58 -0.02
N VAL A 5 12.17 4.84 1.07
CA VAL A 5 12.20 3.38 1.05
C VAL A 5 11.25 2.83 2.10
N ASP A 6 10.38 1.92 1.68
CA ASP A 6 9.38 1.36 2.58
C ASP A 6 9.90 0.14 3.37
N GLU A 7 9.01 -0.49 4.12
CA GLU A 7 9.30 -1.71 4.86
C GLU A 7 9.51 -2.92 3.94
N ILE A 8 10.27 -3.90 4.42
CA ILE A 8 10.41 -5.17 3.70
C ILE A 8 9.08 -5.93 3.77
N ARG A 9 8.59 -6.37 2.61
CA ARG A 9 7.37 -7.15 2.44
C ARG A 9 7.73 -8.57 2.03
N ASP A 10 6.98 -9.54 2.56
CA ASP A 10 7.08 -10.93 2.17
C ASP A 10 6.17 -11.22 0.96
N TYR A 11 6.80 -11.58 -0.16
CA TYR A 11 6.18 -11.98 -1.41
C TYR A 11 6.42 -13.46 -1.73
N THR A 12 6.69 -14.31 -0.73
CA THR A 12 7.04 -15.73 -0.90
C THR A 12 6.07 -16.48 -1.81
N LEU A 13 4.76 -16.26 -1.68
CA LEU A 13 3.76 -16.92 -2.53
C LEU A 13 3.93 -16.57 -4.01
N ILE A 14 4.07 -15.27 -4.31
CA ILE A 14 4.24 -14.76 -5.68
C ILE A 14 5.60 -15.18 -6.23
N ALA A 15 6.64 -15.08 -5.42
CA ALA A 15 8.00 -15.43 -5.80
C ALA A 15 8.11 -16.93 -6.14
N LYS A 16 7.49 -17.82 -5.36
CA LYS A 16 7.43 -19.26 -5.67
C LYS A 16 6.68 -19.51 -6.97
N ALA A 17 5.50 -18.90 -7.15
CA ALA A 17 4.71 -19.06 -8.37
C ALA A 17 5.46 -18.61 -9.63
N ARG A 18 6.28 -17.55 -9.51
CA ARG A 18 7.06 -16.98 -10.63
C ARG A 18 8.51 -17.47 -10.68
N ARG A 19 8.89 -18.46 -9.85
CA ARG A 19 10.25 -19.02 -9.74
C ARG A 19 11.34 -17.96 -9.55
N LEU A 20 11.03 -16.94 -8.76
CA LEU A 20 11.96 -15.85 -8.45
C LEU A 20 12.92 -16.25 -7.32
N ARG A 21 14.16 -15.77 -7.41
CA ARG A 21 15.22 -16.04 -6.42
C ARG A 21 14.94 -15.37 -5.06
N HIS A 22 14.31 -14.20 -5.07
CA HIS A 22 14.08 -13.40 -3.88
C HIS A 22 12.60 -13.37 -3.52
N THR A 23 12.30 -13.57 -2.24
CA THR A 23 10.95 -13.57 -1.70
C THR A 23 10.62 -12.30 -0.92
N HIS A 24 11.64 -11.57 -0.48
CA HIS A 24 11.48 -10.35 0.32
C HIS A 24 11.93 -9.15 -0.50
N TRP A 25 11.07 -8.13 -0.54
CA TRP A 25 11.29 -6.93 -1.35
C TRP A 25 10.79 -5.69 -0.61
N SER A 26 11.36 -4.55 -0.97
CA SER A 26 10.92 -3.22 -0.56
C SER A 26 10.89 -2.34 -1.81
N HIS A 27 10.15 -1.24 -1.75
CA HIS A 27 9.97 -0.31 -2.84
C HIS A 27 10.78 0.96 -2.56
N LEU A 28 11.56 1.35 -3.55
CA LEU A 28 12.31 2.59 -3.57
C LEU A 28 11.60 3.59 -4.48
N THR A 29 11.35 4.81 -3.98
CA THR A 29 10.65 5.85 -4.72
C THR A 29 11.16 7.25 -4.32
N ALA A 30 10.70 8.33 -4.97
CA ALA A 30 11.25 9.69 -4.75
C ALA A 30 10.22 10.81 -4.97
N ASP A 31 10.56 12.08 -4.83
CA ASP A 31 9.63 13.15 -5.21
C ASP A 31 9.47 13.23 -6.76
N THR A 32 10.53 12.93 -7.53
CA THR A 32 10.51 12.87 -9.01
C THR A 32 11.12 11.60 -9.60
N GLU A 33 10.79 11.28 -10.86
CA GLU A 33 11.36 10.11 -11.56
C GLU A 33 12.87 10.29 -11.79
N GLU A 34 13.30 11.51 -12.12
CA GLU A 34 14.69 11.87 -12.36
C GLU A 34 15.54 11.62 -11.11
N GLU A 35 15.10 12.11 -9.95
CA GLU A 35 15.78 11.89 -8.67
C GLU A 35 15.90 10.41 -8.34
N LEU A 36 14.81 9.65 -8.56
CA LEU A 36 14.81 8.20 -8.34
C LEU A 36 15.82 7.51 -9.27
N HIS A 37 15.91 7.90 -10.53
CA HIS A 37 16.83 7.31 -11.49
C HIS A 37 18.30 7.61 -11.18
N GLU A 38 18.61 8.83 -10.77
CA GLU A 38 19.95 9.19 -10.33
C GLU A 38 20.37 8.39 -9.10
N PHE A 39 19.48 8.29 -8.11
CA PHE A 39 19.76 7.52 -6.90
C PHE A 39 19.88 6.01 -7.21
N ALA A 40 18.99 5.46 -8.04
CA ALA A 40 19.03 4.07 -8.48
C ALA A 40 20.35 3.73 -9.18
N LYS A 41 20.87 4.64 -10.02
CA LYS A 41 22.19 4.48 -10.66
C LYS A 41 23.31 4.41 -9.63
N ARG A 42 23.32 5.30 -8.62
CA ARG A 42 24.31 5.29 -7.53
C ARG A 42 24.23 4.01 -6.68
N LEU A 43 23.01 3.52 -6.45
CA LEU A 43 22.74 2.26 -5.72
C LEU A 43 23.10 1.00 -6.55
N GLY A 44 23.42 1.17 -7.84
CA GLY A 44 23.76 0.08 -8.75
C GLY A 44 22.56 -0.73 -9.22
N LEU A 45 21.40 -0.10 -9.35
CA LEU A 45 20.20 -0.67 -9.96
C LEU A 45 20.20 -0.42 -11.48
N ARG A 46 19.61 -1.34 -12.24
CA ARG A 46 19.48 -1.20 -13.70
C ARG A 46 18.23 -0.38 -14.03
N ARG A 47 18.32 0.55 -15.00
CA ARG A 47 17.17 1.35 -15.45
C ARG A 47 15.97 0.51 -15.90
N SER A 48 16.22 -0.69 -16.45
CA SER A 48 15.18 -1.63 -16.86
C SER A 48 14.38 -2.25 -15.71
N TRP A 49 14.81 -2.08 -14.46
CA TRP A 49 14.06 -2.55 -13.28
C TRP A 49 13.01 -1.55 -12.81
N PHE A 50 12.99 -0.35 -13.40
CA PHE A 50 11.99 0.66 -13.10
C PHE A 50 10.58 0.15 -13.43
N GLN A 51 9.69 0.21 -12.44
CA GLN A 51 8.29 -0.16 -12.59
C GLN A 51 7.45 1.09 -12.79
N LYS A 52 6.91 1.26 -13.99
CA LYS A 52 5.91 2.29 -14.34
C LYS A 52 4.97 1.69 -15.39
N LYS A 53 3.67 1.61 -15.08
CA LYS A 53 2.71 0.90 -15.95
C LYS A 53 2.22 1.75 -17.12
N SER A 54 2.20 3.07 -16.97
CA SER A 54 1.79 4.02 -18.00
C SER A 54 2.34 5.41 -17.70
N ASP A 55 2.26 6.33 -18.65
CA ASP A 55 2.75 7.71 -18.46
C ASP A 55 2.00 8.47 -17.36
N ARG A 56 0.75 8.08 -17.10
CA ARG A 56 -0.09 8.64 -16.02
C ARG A 56 0.05 7.87 -14.70
N ASP A 57 0.88 6.83 -14.65
CA ASP A 57 1.08 6.05 -13.43
C ASP A 57 1.99 6.80 -12.47
N TYR A 58 1.41 7.32 -11.38
CA TYR A 58 2.13 8.02 -10.32
C TYR A 58 2.78 7.07 -9.31
N ARG A 59 2.52 5.75 -9.40
CA ARG A 59 3.04 4.72 -8.50
C ARG A 59 4.36 4.13 -8.95
N TRP A 60 5.16 4.92 -9.66
CA TRP A 60 6.45 4.47 -10.16
C TRP A 60 7.43 4.20 -9.01
N HIS A 61 8.22 3.12 -9.13
CA HIS A 61 9.16 2.67 -8.10
C HIS A 61 10.22 1.70 -8.67
N TYR A 62 11.21 1.36 -7.83
CA TYR A 62 12.07 0.20 -8.02
C TYR A 62 11.82 -0.83 -6.92
N ASP A 63 11.69 -2.10 -7.29
CA ASP A 63 11.72 -3.20 -6.35
C ASP A 63 13.18 -3.52 -5.96
N ILE A 64 13.47 -3.48 -4.66
CA ILE A 64 14.80 -3.74 -4.12
C ILE A 64 14.78 -4.84 -3.07
N VAL A 65 15.86 -5.62 -3.04
CA VAL A 65 16.07 -6.67 -2.03
C VAL A 65 16.54 -6.08 -0.70
N PRO A 66 16.44 -6.80 0.44
CA PRO A 66 16.82 -6.29 1.77
C PRO A 66 18.25 -5.72 1.85
N SER A 67 19.21 -6.32 1.16
CA SER A 67 20.59 -5.81 1.13
C SER A 67 20.71 -4.46 0.42
N LYS A 68 19.92 -4.24 -0.64
CA LYS A 68 19.85 -2.96 -1.35
C LYS A 68 19.07 -1.92 -0.55
N ARG A 69 18.04 -2.31 0.19
CA ARG A 69 17.35 -1.43 1.15
C ARG A 69 18.32 -0.89 2.19
N ALA A 70 19.08 -1.78 2.86
CA ALA A 70 20.06 -1.38 3.85
C ALA A 70 21.14 -0.44 3.25
N ALA A 71 21.54 -0.64 2.00
CA ALA A 71 22.43 0.27 1.30
C ALA A 71 21.77 1.62 0.98
N ALA A 72 20.51 1.64 0.55
CA ALA A 72 19.77 2.87 0.29
C ALA A 72 19.64 3.74 1.55
N VAL A 73 19.30 3.14 2.69
CA VAL A 73 19.24 3.85 3.98
C VAL A 73 20.60 4.45 4.35
N ARG A 74 21.69 3.70 4.21
CA ARG A 74 23.06 4.23 4.43
C ARG A 74 23.44 5.37 3.48
N MET A 75 22.83 5.43 2.30
CA MET A 75 23.01 6.49 1.31
C MET A 75 22.07 7.69 1.55
N GLY A 76 21.26 7.68 2.62
CA GLY A 76 20.37 8.78 3.00
C GLY A 76 18.93 8.65 2.50
N ALA A 77 18.48 7.47 2.08
CA ALA A 77 17.06 7.25 1.83
C ALA A 77 16.27 7.31 3.15
N VAL A 78 15.15 8.03 3.14
CA VAL A 78 14.21 8.18 4.25
C VAL A 78 13.36 6.92 4.34
N GLU A 79 13.38 6.28 5.50
CA GLU A 79 12.53 5.13 5.78
C GLU A 79 11.09 5.60 6.03
N ILE A 80 10.14 4.97 5.34
CA ILE A 80 8.71 5.24 5.49
C ILE A 80 7.97 3.94 5.78
N ASP A 81 6.88 4.05 6.53
CA ASP A 81 5.95 2.94 6.75
C ASP A 81 4.88 2.90 5.65
N ARG A 82 3.93 1.98 5.79
CA ARG A 82 2.80 1.87 4.86
C ARG A 82 1.96 3.15 4.79
N HIS A 83 1.81 3.89 5.90
CA HIS A 83 1.05 5.13 5.92
C HIS A 83 1.77 6.23 5.14
N GLY A 84 3.09 6.33 5.29
CA GLY A 84 3.94 7.22 4.51
C GLY A 84 3.87 6.93 3.01
N VAL A 85 3.85 5.64 2.61
CA VAL A 85 3.65 5.27 1.20
C VAL A 85 2.31 5.77 0.69
N VAL A 86 1.22 5.56 1.44
CA VAL A 86 -0.13 6.02 1.04
C VAL A 86 -0.16 7.54 0.89
N ALA A 87 0.34 8.28 1.89
CA ALA A 87 0.40 9.74 1.85
C ALA A 87 1.20 10.26 0.65
N LEU A 88 2.35 9.65 0.34
CA LEU A 88 3.16 9.99 -0.82
C LEU A 88 2.42 9.72 -2.13
N MET A 89 1.72 8.58 -2.23
CA MET A 89 0.94 8.24 -3.43
C MET A 89 -0.24 9.20 -3.64
N ASP A 90 -0.92 9.60 -2.57
CA ASP A 90 -2.02 10.56 -2.65
C ASP A 90 -1.53 11.95 -3.04
N ALA A 91 -0.39 12.40 -2.49
CA ALA A 91 0.24 13.65 -2.89
C ALA A 91 0.59 13.66 -4.39
N ARG A 92 1.18 12.58 -4.92
CA ARG A 92 1.49 12.48 -6.36
C ARG A 92 0.25 12.40 -7.24
N ARG A 93 -0.78 11.67 -6.79
CA ARG A 93 -2.08 11.59 -7.48
C ARG A 93 -2.72 12.97 -7.61
N ALA A 94 -2.71 13.76 -6.53
CA ALA A 94 -3.20 15.13 -6.52
C ALA A 94 -2.38 16.03 -7.46
N ALA A 95 -1.03 15.94 -7.41
CA ALA A 95 -0.14 16.68 -8.31
C ALA A 95 -0.36 16.33 -9.79
N ALA A 96 -0.73 15.07 -10.09
CA ALA A 96 -1.10 14.62 -11.43
C ALA A 96 -2.53 15.03 -11.86
N GLY A 97 -3.27 15.78 -11.03
CA GLY A 97 -4.64 16.22 -11.31
C GLY A 97 -5.65 15.07 -11.35
N LEU A 98 -5.33 13.94 -10.73
CA LEU A 98 -6.22 12.79 -10.66
C LEU A 98 -7.12 12.89 -9.42
N GLU A 99 -8.35 12.39 -9.55
CA GLU A 99 -9.31 12.33 -8.44
C GLU A 99 -8.70 11.60 -7.23
N SER A 100 -9.03 12.08 -6.02
CA SER A 100 -8.51 11.52 -4.75
C SER A 100 -8.84 10.03 -4.59
N GLY A 101 -8.03 9.32 -3.82
CA GLY A 101 -8.26 7.91 -3.50
C GLY A 101 -9.66 7.67 -2.90
N ASP A 102 -10.10 8.57 -2.04
CA ASP A 102 -11.42 8.52 -1.38
C ASP A 102 -12.57 8.73 -2.37
N ALA A 103 -12.46 9.70 -3.28
CA ALA A 103 -13.50 9.92 -4.30
C ALA A 103 -13.64 8.71 -5.24
N VAL A 104 -12.51 8.12 -5.65
CA VAL A 104 -12.50 6.88 -6.45
C VAL A 104 -13.13 5.73 -5.66
N PHE A 105 -12.79 5.62 -4.37
CA PHE A 105 -13.30 4.57 -3.51
C PHE A 105 -14.82 4.70 -3.28
N GLN A 106 -15.31 5.90 -3.01
CA GLN A 106 -16.74 6.17 -2.84
C GLN A 106 -17.52 5.85 -4.12
N ARG A 107 -17.02 6.25 -5.30
CA ARG A 107 -17.66 5.89 -6.58
C ARG A 107 -17.79 4.38 -6.78
N VAL A 108 -16.78 3.61 -6.36
CA VAL A 108 -16.82 2.15 -6.43
C VAL A 108 -17.89 1.59 -5.50
N LEU A 109 -18.02 2.14 -4.28
CA LEU A 109 -19.09 1.78 -3.35
C LEU A 109 -20.47 2.10 -3.93
N ASP A 110 -20.65 3.30 -4.47
CA ASP A 110 -21.91 3.71 -5.08
C ASP A 110 -22.29 2.79 -6.25
N LYS A 111 -21.30 2.39 -7.06
CA LYS A 111 -21.49 1.44 -8.16
C LYS A 111 -21.87 0.04 -7.66
N ALA A 112 -21.24 -0.46 -6.60
CA ALA A 112 -21.56 -1.76 -6.00
C ALA A 112 -22.97 -1.76 -5.39
N ALA A 113 -23.34 -0.69 -4.69
CA ALA A 113 -24.68 -0.48 -4.15
C ALA A 113 -25.73 -0.43 -5.27
N ALA A 114 -25.46 0.29 -6.36
CA ALA A 114 -26.34 0.36 -7.52
C ALA A 114 -26.48 -0.98 -8.27
N ALA A 115 -25.48 -1.86 -8.19
CA ALA A 115 -25.51 -3.19 -8.79
C ALA A 115 -26.31 -4.22 -7.95
N GLY A 116 -26.83 -3.84 -6.77
CA GLY A 116 -27.55 -4.76 -5.88
C GLY A 116 -26.65 -5.81 -5.21
N GLU A 117 -25.33 -5.72 -5.38
CA GLU A 117 -24.34 -6.55 -4.70
C GLU A 117 -23.98 -5.92 -3.35
N VAL A 118 -24.94 -5.88 -2.43
CA VAL A 118 -24.67 -5.50 -1.04
C VAL A 118 -24.16 -6.73 -0.30
N SER A 119 -22.89 -7.06 -0.50
CA SER A 119 -22.17 -7.89 0.46
C SER A 119 -22.03 -7.07 1.74
N GLU A 120 -22.54 -7.57 2.87
CA GLU A 120 -22.41 -6.98 4.23
C GLU A 120 -20.94 -6.74 4.67
N VAL A 121 -19.97 -7.10 3.85
CA VAL A 121 -18.54 -7.00 4.12
C VAL A 121 -17.99 -5.70 3.55
N GLY A 122 -17.72 -4.74 4.45
CA GLY A 122 -17.10 -3.44 4.16
C GLY A 122 -15.69 -3.52 3.53
N PRO A 123 -15.07 -2.36 3.25
CA PRO A 123 -13.95 -2.31 2.33
C PRO A 123 -12.59 -2.62 2.96
N ARG A 124 -11.93 -3.60 2.33
CA ARG A 124 -10.48 -3.82 2.18
C ARG A 124 -9.70 -4.55 3.28
N CYS A 125 -8.87 -5.45 2.74
CA CYS A 125 -7.70 -6.13 3.30
C CYS A 125 -8.02 -7.14 4.42
N GLY A 126 -8.14 -8.41 4.03
CA GLY A 126 -8.18 -9.55 4.94
C GLY A 126 -9.42 -10.43 4.80
N ASN A 127 -10.54 -9.89 4.34
CA ASN A 127 -11.77 -10.69 4.24
C ASN A 127 -11.79 -11.53 2.96
N ASN A 128 -11.44 -12.80 3.13
CA ASN A 128 -11.87 -13.84 2.22
C ASN A 128 -13.41 -13.96 2.36
N PRO A 129 -14.20 -13.76 1.29
CA PRO A 129 -15.66 -13.85 1.35
C PRO A 129 -16.18 -15.25 1.73
N ASN A 130 -15.30 -16.26 1.77
CA ASN A 130 -15.59 -17.61 2.24
C ASN A 130 -15.18 -17.86 3.71
N VAL A 131 -14.63 -16.87 4.43
CA VAL A 131 -14.35 -17.02 5.86
C VAL A 131 -15.68 -17.10 6.61
N LYS A 132 -16.01 -18.30 7.05
CA LYS A 132 -17.08 -18.51 8.02
C LYS A 132 -16.49 -18.27 9.40
N LEU A 133 -16.81 -17.13 9.99
CA LEU A 133 -16.52 -16.86 11.40
C LEU A 133 -17.13 -17.96 12.25
N SER A 134 -16.35 -18.53 13.15
CA SER A 134 -16.88 -19.41 14.18
C SER A 134 -17.82 -18.64 15.11
N GLU A 135 -18.62 -19.33 15.91
CA GLU A 135 -19.52 -18.68 16.87
C GLU A 135 -18.74 -17.80 17.86
N GLY A 136 -17.58 -18.26 18.32
CA GLY A 136 -16.70 -17.49 19.21
C GLY A 136 -16.11 -16.24 18.54
N ASP A 137 -15.75 -16.31 17.26
CA ASP A 137 -15.24 -15.14 16.52
C ASP A 137 -16.33 -14.07 16.36
N ARG A 138 -17.60 -14.48 16.17
CA ARG A 138 -18.73 -13.55 16.07
C ARG A 138 -18.97 -12.85 17.41
N THR A 139 -18.96 -13.60 18.51
CA THR A 139 -19.09 -13.03 19.86
C THR A 139 -17.99 -12.00 20.13
N ALA A 140 -16.73 -12.30 19.79
CA ALA A 140 -15.62 -11.37 20.00
C ALA A 140 -15.76 -10.08 19.16
N VAL A 141 -16.27 -10.18 17.92
CA VAL A 141 -16.56 -9.01 17.09
C VAL A 141 -17.70 -8.18 17.68
N ASP A 142 -18.77 -8.82 18.16
CA ASP A 142 -19.91 -8.12 18.75
C ASP A 142 -19.53 -7.38 20.03
N GLU A 143 -18.74 -8.01 20.90
CA GLU A 143 -18.20 -7.40 22.11
C GLU A 143 -17.30 -6.20 21.78
N PHE A 144 -16.42 -6.34 20.79
CA PHE A 144 -15.55 -5.25 20.36
C PHE A 144 -16.34 -4.07 19.79
N MET A 145 -17.38 -4.34 19.00
CA MET A 145 -18.26 -3.30 18.46
C MET A 145 -19.12 -2.64 19.54
N ALA A 146 -19.53 -3.37 20.57
CA ALA A 146 -20.19 -2.80 21.76
C ALA A 146 -19.26 -1.85 22.51
N TYR A 147 -18.03 -2.27 22.79
CA TYR A 147 -17.00 -1.43 23.42
C TYR A 147 -16.74 -0.13 22.63
N LEU A 148 -16.63 -0.20 21.30
CA LEU A 148 -16.42 0.99 20.48
C LEU A 148 -17.62 1.96 20.51
N ARG A 149 -18.85 1.45 20.64
CA ARG A 149 -20.05 2.28 20.79
C ARG A 149 -20.05 3.00 22.13
N GLU A 150 -19.72 2.30 23.22
CA GLU A 150 -19.61 2.88 24.56
C GLU A 150 -18.51 3.95 24.61
N ARG A 151 -17.36 3.68 23.99
CA ARG A 151 -16.25 4.64 23.93
C ARG A 151 -16.63 5.92 23.19
N ARG A 152 -17.32 5.81 22.04
CA ARG A 152 -17.82 6.97 21.29
C ARG A 152 -18.89 7.74 22.07
N ALA A 153 -19.70 7.06 22.87
CA ALA A 153 -20.68 7.72 23.74
C ALA A 153 -20.01 8.47 24.91
N GLY A 154 -18.92 7.95 25.45
CA GLY A 154 -18.11 8.63 26.49
C GLY A 154 -17.26 9.78 25.97
N GLU A 155 -16.82 9.75 24.71
CA GLU A 155 -16.10 10.85 24.05
C GLU A 155 -17.01 12.05 23.67
N ALA A 156 -18.34 11.89 23.76
CA ALA A 156 -19.33 12.90 23.40
C ALA A 156 -19.99 13.60 24.61
N SER A 157 -19.51 13.36 25.84
CA SER A 157 -20.04 13.93 27.08
C SER A 157 -19.07 14.88 27.78
#